data_AF-A0A194W6C6-F1
#
_entry.id   AF-A0A194W6C6-F1
#
_cell.length_a   1.000
_cell.length_b   1.000
_cell.length_c   1.000
_cell.angle_alpha   90.00
_cell.angle_beta   90.00
_cell.angle_gamma   90.00
#
_symmetry.space_group_name_H-M   'P 1'
#
loop_
_entity.id
_entity.type
_entity.pdbx_description
1 polymer ?
#
loop_
_entity_poly.entity_id
_entity_poly.type
_entity_poly.pdbx_seq_one_letter_code
_entity_poly.pdbx_strand_id
1 'polypeptide(L)'
;MTSTLEGSTGPHEDEWDFYTNPPLDDEDPPRPVEVETLRSFVERYGSPNAIPASDAARRLMSLCDEDAVPPPIDPNVVVDKGQRIGYFLWEVGLEMPQYQPAILELVEAVQALPDLERTEQQVKEWRFKEKVKRWRDMEAFWEIWDEGYERCCENRYPSSLDGEDPRGLVNANAFKAHCLARNRLDPSRLRDVGAAFWLITTTLEQDPWNHAPKTRNHETHRTMLNTNIHALVPFFEIAGDVIYSFVDKKDLSWSDNLKYLDANLWKGEIKFTKSRWDFWKDRLQWVFEQGELKQRTRDEARLLAETMKTIEESGTSGDST
;
A
#
# COMPACT_ATOMS: atom_id res chain seq x y z
N MET A 1 21.30 -0.09 -0.61
CA MET A 1 21.82 -0.77 0.58
C MET A 1 20.92 -1.96 0.89
N THR A 2 21.50 -3.14 1.01
CA THR A 2 20.82 -4.41 1.32
C THR A 2 20.63 -4.51 2.83
N SER A 3 19.43 -4.20 3.32
CA SER A 3 19.02 -4.58 4.68
C SER A 3 18.59 -6.04 4.64
N THR A 4 19.43 -6.91 5.21
CA THR A 4 19.09 -8.28 5.59
C THR A 4 18.39 -8.23 6.93
N LEU A 5 17.06 -8.33 6.92
CA LEU A 5 16.25 -8.53 8.12
C LEU A 5 16.41 -9.99 8.55
N GLU A 6 17.36 -10.26 9.44
CA GLU A 6 17.38 -11.50 10.21
C GLU A 6 16.19 -11.49 11.18
N GLY A 7 15.39 -12.56 11.12
CA GLY A 7 14.26 -12.75 12.01
C GLY A 7 14.67 -12.81 13.48
N SER A 8 14.28 -11.80 14.25
CA SER A 8 14.30 -11.86 15.71
C SER A 8 13.01 -12.51 16.21
N THR A 9 13.13 -13.70 16.78
CA THR A 9 12.11 -14.32 17.64
C THR A 9 12.51 -14.02 19.08
N GLY A 10 12.22 -12.80 19.54
CA GLY A 10 12.42 -12.29 20.90
C GLY A 10 11.11 -11.80 21.54
N PRO A 11 11.06 -11.63 22.88
CA PRO A 11 9.83 -11.38 23.62
C PRO A 11 9.33 -9.94 23.39
N HIS A 12 8.24 -9.77 22.63
CA HIS A 12 7.53 -8.51 22.35
C HIS A 12 8.36 -7.24 22.67
N GLU A 13 9.37 -6.99 21.82
CA GLU A 13 9.98 -5.66 21.71
C GLU A 13 8.85 -4.67 21.36
N ASP A 14 8.86 -3.46 21.95
CA ASP A 14 7.92 -2.40 21.60
C ASP A 14 7.97 -2.21 20.07
N GLU A 15 6.84 -2.25 19.36
CA GLU A 15 6.79 -2.12 17.89
C GLU A 15 7.43 -0.81 17.39
N TRP A 16 7.62 0.15 18.29
CA TRP A 16 8.28 1.44 18.06
C TRP A 16 9.76 1.49 18.42
N ASP A 17 10.34 0.43 19.01
CA ASP A 17 11.72 0.44 19.52
C ASP A 17 12.73 0.72 18.41
N PHE A 18 12.52 0.13 17.22
CA PHE A 18 13.34 0.37 16.03
C PHE A 18 13.44 1.87 15.67
N TYR A 19 12.33 2.61 15.75
CA TYR A 19 12.31 4.04 15.42
C TYR A 19 12.82 4.92 16.56
N THR A 20 12.70 4.44 17.80
CA THR A 20 13.17 5.16 18.99
C THR A 20 14.67 5.01 19.17
N ASN A 21 15.22 3.85 18.75
CA ASN A 21 16.62 3.47 18.85
C ASN A 21 17.12 2.97 17.48
N PRO A 22 17.20 3.87 16.47
CA PRO A 22 17.59 3.50 15.12
C PRO A 22 19.03 2.96 15.07
N PRO A 23 19.37 2.11 14.07
CA PRO A 23 20.72 1.64 13.84
C PRO A 23 21.73 2.80 13.71
N LEU A 24 22.98 2.57 14.15
CA LEU A 24 24.03 3.60 14.12
C LEU A 24 24.45 4.02 12.69
N ASP A 25 24.10 3.22 11.69
CA ASP A 25 24.37 3.44 10.27
C ASP A 25 23.19 4.06 9.51
N ASP A 26 22.07 4.36 10.18
CA ASP A 26 20.98 5.14 9.58
C ASP A 26 21.43 6.59 9.34
N GLU A 27 21.40 7.02 8.08
CA GLU A 27 21.91 8.32 7.65
C GLU A 27 21.01 9.50 8.07
N ASP A 28 19.70 9.28 8.23
CA ASP A 28 18.72 10.32 8.58
C ASP A 28 17.47 9.75 9.29
N PRO A 29 17.63 9.16 10.50
CA PRO A 29 16.53 8.52 11.22
C PRO A 29 15.46 9.53 11.69
N PRO A 30 14.20 9.10 11.90
CA PRO A 30 13.16 9.96 12.44
C PRO A 30 13.55 10.49 13.82
N ARG A 31 13.26 11.77 14.08
CA ARG A 31 13.62 12.40 15.36
C ARG A 31 12.67 11.94 16.47
N PRO A 32 13.08 11.92 17.75
CA PRO A 32 12.21 11.50 18.85
C PRO A 32 10.87 12.22 18.92
N VAL A 33 10.84 13.53 18.60
CA VAL A 33 9.59 14.30 18.52
C VAL A 33 8.69 13.87 17.36
N GLU A 34 9.28 13.45 16.24
CA GLU A 34 8.57 12.96 15.05
C GLU A 34 7.97 11.58 15.35
N VAL A 35 8.75 10.69 15.98
CA VAL A 35 8.30 9.37 16.45
C VAL A 35 7.16 9.51 17.45
N GLU A 36 7.32 10.31 18.50
CA GLU A 36 6.27 10.52 19.50
C GLU A 36 5.02 11.15 18.90
N THR A 37 5.18 12.10 17.96
CA THR A 37 4.04 12.74 17.28
C THR A 37 3.25 11.71 16.46
N LEU A 38 3.92 10.89 15.66
CA LEU A 38 3.25 9.87 14.86
C LEU A 38 2.61 8.81 15.74
N ARG A 39 3.35 8.27 16.72
CA ARG A 39 2.87 7.27 17.68
C ARG A 39 1.61 7.74 18.40
N SER A 40 1.67 8.90 19.06
CA SER A 40 0.54 9.48 19.77
C SER A 40 -0.67 9.73 18.87
N PHE A 41 -0.46 10.05 17.58
CA PHE A 41 -1.54 10.22 16.62
C PHE A 41 -2.19 8.89 16.24
N VAL A 42 -1.41 7.92 15.76
CA VAL A 42 -1.94 6.68 15.19
C VAL A 42 -2.52 5.74 16.24
N GLU A 43 -1.90 5.64 17.43
CA GLU A 43 -2.39 4.78 18.51
C GLU A 43 -3.71 5.27 19.12
N ARG A 44 -4.01 6.57 19.00
CA ARG A 44 -5.24 7.18 19.51
C ARG A 44 -6.24 7.50 18.41
N TYR A 45 -5.95 7.13 17.16
CA TYR A 45 -6.80 7.42 16.02
C TYR A 45 -8.21 6.87 16.21
N GLY A 46 -9.23 7.70 15.90
CA GLY A 46 -10.65 7.34 16.11
C GLY A 46 -11.13 7.36 17.56
N SER A 47 -10.27 7.70 18.53
CA SER A 47 -10.67 7.83 19.94
C SER A 47 -11.06 9.28 20.31
N PRO A 48 -11.83 9.49 21.39
CA PRO A 48 -12.16 10.83 21.89
C PRO A 48 -10.94 11.68 22.30
N ASN A 49 -9.80 11.02 22.55
CA ASN A 49 -8.55 11.65 22.99
C ASN A 49 -7.51 11.75 21.86
N ALA A 50 -7.92 11.51 20.62
CA ALA A 50 -7.05 11.66 19.45
C ALA A 50 -6.57 13.10 19.32
N ILE A 51 -5.28 13.29 19.02
CA ILE A 51 -4.81 14.60 18.59
C ILE A 51 -5.38 14.89 17.19
N PRO A 52 -5.83 16.13 16.91
CA PRO A 52 -6.30 16.47 15.57
C PRO A 52 -5.22 16.24 14.52
N ALA A 53 -5.58 15.69 13.36
CA ALA A 53 -4.62 15.42 12.28
C ALA A 53 -3.85 16.69 11.85
N SER A 54 -4.50 17.85 11.88
CA SER A 54 -3.88 19.15 11.59
C SER A 54 -2.82 19.57 12.62
N ASP A 55 -3.00 19.21 13.90
CA ASP A 55 -2.02 19.48 14.95
C ASP A 55 -0.85 18.50 14.88
N ALA A 56 -1.11 17.22 14.60
CA ALA A 56 -0.08 16.24 14.33
C ALA A 56 0.76 16.63 13.10
N ALA A 57 0.11 17.02 11.99
CA ALA A 57 0.77 17.51 10.78
C ALA A 57 1.66 18.72 11.06
N ARG A 58 1.15 19.70 11.82
CA ARG A 58 1.92 20.91 12.17
C ARG A 58 3.17 20.56 12.97
N ARG A 59 3.05 19.68 13.96
CA ARG A 59 4.19 19.21 14.79
C ARG A 59 5.21 18.44 13.96
N LEU A 60 4.74 17.49 13.17
CA LEU A 60 5.60 16.63 12.34
C LEU A 60 6.39 17.46 11.31
N MET A 61 5.73 18.44 10.70
CA MET A 61 6.31 19.29 9.65
C MET A 61 6.95 20.59 10.17
N SER A 62 7.03 20.79 11.48
CA SER A 62 7.66 21.99 12.06
C SER A 62 9.16 22.02 11.75
N LEU A 63 9.63 23.18 11.28
CA LEU A 63 11.02 23.43 10.89
C LEU A 63 11.82 24.16 11.97
N CYS A 64 11.16 24.57 13.06
CA CYS A 64 11.76 25.32 14.15
C CYS A 64 12.94 24.59 14.81
N ASP A 65 12.93 23.26 14.77
CA ASP A 65 13.96 22.40 15.36
C ASP A 65 14.96 21.85 14.33
N GLU A 66 14.86 22.21 13.04
CA GLU A 66 15.77 21.72 11.99
C GLU A 66 17.17 22.35 12.10
N ASP A 67 17.27 23.60 12.54
CA ASP A 67 18.56 24.31 12.68
C ASP A 67 19.40 23.76 13.85
N ALA A 68 18.82 22.91 14.72
CA ALA A 68 19.49 22.23 15.82
C ALA A 68 20.13 20.89 15.40
N VAL A 69 19.96 20.48 14.13
CA VAL A 69 20.48 19.21 13.61
C VAL A 69 21.99 19.34 13.32
N PRO A 70 22.84 18.49 13.89
CA PRO A 70 24.24 18.42 13.48
C PRO A 70 24.32 18.10 11.98
N PRO A 71 25.24 18.72 11.22
CA PRO A 71 25.41 18.37 9.82
C PRO A 71 25.69 16.86 9.69
N PRO A 72 25.18 16.20 8.63
CA PRO A 72 25.42 14.79 8.40
C PRO A 72 26.92 14.51 8.38
N ILE A 73 27.30 13.31 8.85
CA ILE A 73 28.70 12.87 8.93
C ILE A 73 29.35 12.89 7.54
N ASP A 74 28.58 12.55 6.50
CA ASP A 74 28.97 12.77 5.10
C ASP A 74 28.44 14.12 4.59
N PRO A 75 29.32 15.08 4.24
CA PRO A 75 28.92 16.37 3.70
C PRO A 75 28.22 16.32 2.33
N ASN A 76 28.18 15.16 1.67
CA ASN A 76 27.44 14.94 0.43
C ASN A 76 25.99 14.50 0.66
N VAL A 77 25.62 14.08 1.87
CA VAL A 77 24.24 13.70 2.21
C VAL A 77 23.44 14.98 2.44
N VAL A 78 22.37 15.15 1.66
CA VAL A 78 21.42 16.26 1.84
C VAL A 78 20.24 15.74 2.64
N VAL A 79 20.25 15.99 3.94
CA VAL A 79 19.12 15.72 4.83
C VAL A 79 17.92 16.58 4.40
N ASP A 80 16.83 15.92 3.98
CA ASP A 80 15.61 16.57 3.52
C ASP A 80 14.43 16.07 4.36
N LYS A 81 13.85 16.97 5.15
CA LYS A 81 12.75 16.63 6.06
C LYS A 81 11.57 15.95 5.35
N GLY A 82 11.24 16.36 4.13
CA GLY A 82 10.18 15.73 3.35
C GLY A 82 10.48 14.27 3.02
N GLN A 83 11.73 13.96 2.68
CA GLN A 83 12.18 12.58 2.48
C GLN A 83 12.19 11.78 3.78
N ARG A 84 12.76 12.31 4.87
CA ARG A 84 12.77 11.64 6.18
C ARG A 84 11.37 11.27 6.65
N ILE A 85 10.46 12.25 6.66
CA ILE A 85 9.06 12.02 7.03
C ILE A 85 8.38 11.07 6.03
N GLY A 86 8.68 11.18 4.74
CA GLY A 86 8.16 10.27 3.72
C GLY A 86 8.54 8.81 3.98
N TYR A 87 9.81 8.52 4.21
CA TYR A 87 10.28 7.17 4.57
C TYR A 87 9.68 6.69 5.87
N PHE A 88 9.67 7.54 6.90
CA PHE A 88 9.14 7.15 8.20
C PHE A 88 7.65 6.75 8.14
N LEU A 89 6.83 7.53 7.43
CA LEU A 89 5.42 7.18 7.21
C LEU A 89 5.27 5.91 6.36
N TRP A 90 6.15 5.69 5.37
CA TRP A 90 6.14 4.49 4.55
C TRP A 90 6.45 3.23 5.37
N GLU A 91 7.54 3.24 6.15
CA GLU A 91 7.97 2.11 6.97
C GLU A 91 6.93 1.75 8.02
N VAL A 92 6.43 2.74 8.78
CA VAL A 92 5.38 2.52 9.78
C VAL A 92 4.12 1.98 9.10
N GLY A 93 3.74 2.53 7.94
CA GLY A 93 2.59 2.04 7.19
C GLY A 93 2.76 0.61 6.67
N LEU A 94 3.98 0.19 6.35
CA LEU A 94 4.27 -1.15 5.85
C LEU A 94 4.34 -2.19 6.98
N GLU A 95 5.01 -1.87 8.08
CA GLU A 95 5.19 -2.78 9.23
C GLU A 95 3.95 -2.86 10.13
N MET A 96 3.23 -1.76 10.28
CA MET A 96 2.04 -1.64 11.13
C MET A 96 0.80 -1.25 10.30
N PRO A 97 0.26 -2.18 9.48
CA PRO A 97 -0.81 -1.87 8.52
C PRO A 97 -2.08 -1.33 9.18
N GLN A 98 -2.32 -1.62 10.46
CA GLN A 98 -3.43 -1.06 11.23
C GLN A 98 -3.42 0.47 11.31
N TYR A 99 -2.26 1.12 11.11
CA TYR A 99 -2.11 2.57 11.17
C TYR A 99 -2.24 3.26 9.81
N GLN A 100 -2.32 2.52 8.69
CA GLN A 100 -2.41 3.09 7.34
C GLN A 100 -3.57 4.09 7.15
N PRO A 101 -4.80 3.86 7.67
CA PRO A 101 -5.88 4.83 7.56
C PRO A 101 -5.55 6.17 8.21
N ALA A 102 -4.91 6.14 9.39
CA ALA A 102 -4.50 7.32 10.12
C ALA A 102 -3.39 8.06 9.35
N ILE A 103 -2.38 7.32 8.88
CA ILE A 103 -1.27 7.88 8.08
C ILE A 103 -1.80 8.63 6.85
N LEU A 104 -2.78 8.08 6.13
CA LEU A 104 -3.39 8.78 4.99
C LEU A 104 -4.08 10.08 5.40
N GLU A 105 -4.78 10.10 6.53
CA GLU A 105 -5.37 11.34 7.06
C GLU A 105 -4.30 12.37 7.44
N LEU A 106 -3.18 11.92 8.00
CA LEU A 106 -2.06 12.78 8.33
C LEU A 106 -1.43 13.39 7.08
N VAL A 107 -1.25 12.61 6.01
CA VAL A 107 -0.75 13.09 4.71
C VAL A 107 -1.66 14.16 4.13
N GLU A 108 -2.98 13.94 4.15
CA GLU A 108 -3.98 14.93 3.72
C GLU A 108 -3.89 16.21 4.58
N ALA A 109 -3.73 16.06 5.90
CA ALA A 109 -3.59 17.19 6.82
C ALA A 109 -2.29 17.99 6.58
N VAL A 110 -1.18 17.34 6.23
CA VAL A 110 0.07 18.01 5.83
C VAL A 110 -0.13 18.80 4.55
N GLN A 111 -0.77 18.20 3.53
CA GLN A 111 -1.06 18.88 2.26
C GLN A 111 -1.97 20.10 2.44
N ALA A 112 -2.86 20.06 3.43
CA ALA A 112 -3.77 21.15 3.77
C ALA A 112 -3.13 22.28 4.63
N LEU A 113 -1.88 22.14 5.07
CA LEU A 113 -1.24 23.17 5.91
C LEU A 113 -1.12 24.51 5.15
N PRO A 114 -1.55 25.64 5.74
CA PRO A 114 -1.45 26.94 5.09
C PRO A 114 0.01 27.39 4.95
N ASP A 115 0.83 27.15 5.98
CA ASP A 115 2.28 27.36 5.99
C ASP A 115 2.95 26.39 6.99
N LEU A 116 4.26 26.19 6.82
CA LEU A 116 5.07 25.42 7.78
C LEU A 116 5.62 26.37 8.85
N GLU A 117 5.60 25.94 10.11
CA GLU A 117 6.25 26.66 11.21
C GLU A 117 7.76 26.69 10.97
N ARG A 118 8.37 27.88 11.05
CA ARG A 118 9.75 28.13 10.60
C ARG A 118 10.35 29.38 11.20
N THR A 119 11.69 29.47 11.18
CA THR A 119 12.44 30.63 11.67
C THR A 119 12.55 31.73 10.61
N GLU A 120 12.77 32.99 11.03
CA GLU A 120 12.99 34.11 10.08
C GLU A 120 14.24 33.92 9.22
N GLN A 121 15.21 33.15 9.70
CA GLN A 121 16.45 32.88 9.00
C GLN A 121 16.21 31.92 7.82
N GLN A 122 15.43 30.87 8.03
CA GLN A 122 15.03 29.91 7.00
C GLN A 122 14.27 30.58 5.85
N VAL A 123 13.41 31.57 6.14
CA VAL A 123 12.64 32.32 5.13
C VAL A 123 13.55 33.11 4.17
N LYS A 124 14.75 33.52 4.60
CA LYS A 124 15.68 34.32 3.79
C LYS A 124 16.47 33.49 2.79
N GLU A 125 16.44 32.16 2.89
CA GLU A 125 17.14 31.26 1.97
C GLU A 125 16.36 31.07 0.67
N TRP A 126 16.99 31.33 -0.47
CA TRP A 126 16.30 31.32 -1.77
C TRP A 126 15.78 29.92 -2.19
N ARG A 127 16.44 28.84 -1.75
CA ARG A 127 16.02 27.45 -2.01
C ARG A 127 14.86 26.99 -1.14
N PHE A 128 14.53 27.75 -0.10
CA PHE A 128 13.57 27.34 0.93
C PHE A 128 12.14 27.26 0.40
N LYS A 129 11.73 28.20 -0.46
CA LYS A 129 10.36 28.22 -1.02
C LYS A 129 10.04 27.00 -1.88
N GLU A 130 11.00 26.53 -2.68
CA GLU A 130 10.82 25.36 -3.54
C GLU A 130 10.75 24.08 -2.71
N LYS A 131 11.65 23.93 -1.73
CA LYS A 131 11.63 22.79 -0.79
C LYS A 131 10.33 22.71 0.02
N VAL A 132 9.89 23.83 0.59
CA VAL A 132 8.63 23.89 1.38
C VAL A 132 7.42 23.47 0.55
N LYS A 133 7.39 23.82 -0.74
CA LYS A 133 6.32 23.37 -1.63
C LYS A 133 6.34 21.85 -1.80
N ARG A 134 7.50 21.27 -2.13
CA ARG A 134 7.66 19.81 -2.30
C ARG A 134 7.28 19.04 -1.04
N TRP A 135 7.67 19.56 0.13
CA TRP A 135 7.32 18.98 1.43
C TRP A 135 5.82 19.02 1.70
N ARG A 136 5.16 20.15 1.41
CA ARG A 136 3.71 20.28 1.56
C ARG A 136 2.98 19.33 0.61
N ASP A 137 3.43 19.24 -0.63
CA ASP A 137 2.83 18.36 -1.63
C ASP A 137 3.04 16.87 -1.30
N MET A 138 3.88 16.56 -0.29
CA MET A 138 4.26 15.22 0.12
C MET A 138 4.82 14.42 -1.07
N GLU A 139 5.56 15.09 -1.95
CA GLU A 139 6.07 14.51 -3.20
C GLU A 139 6.95 13.29 -2.94
N ALA A 140 7.91 13.42 -2.01
CA ALA A 140 8.80 12.33 -1.62
C ALA A 140 8.03 11.12 -1.08
N PHE A 141 6.99 11.33 -0.27
CA PHE A 141 6.18 10.23 0.27
C PHE A 141 5.53 9.41 -0.85
N TRP A 142 4.97 10.06 -1.88
CA TRP A 142 4.35 9.37 -3.00
C TRP A 142 5.37 8.66 -3.90
N GLU A 143 6.54 9.26 -4.12
CA GLU A 143 7.66 8.62 -4.83
C GLU A 143 8.13 7.36 -4.10
N ILE A 144 8.43 7.47 -2.79
CA ILE A 144 8.86 6.36 -1.94
C ILE A 144 7.81 5.26 -1.92
N TRP A 145 6.53 5.62 -1.80
CA TRP A 145 5.45 4.64 -1.75
C TRP A 145 5.32 3.86 -3.07
N ASP A 146 5.40 4.54 -4.21
CA ASP A 146 5.33 3.89 -5.52
C ASP A 146 6.56 3.01 -5.80
N GLU A 147 7.77 3.49 -5.51
CA GLU A 147 9.01 2.69 -5.64
C GLU A 147 9.00 1.48 -4.69
N GLY A 148 8.58 1.67 -3.43
CA GLY A 148 8.45 0.60 -2.44
C GLY A 148 7.41 -0.45 -2.85
N TYR A 149 6.30 -0.01 -3.44
CA TYR A 149 5.27 -0.90 -3.98
C TYR A 149 5.81 -1.74 -5.15
N GLU A 150 6.53 -1.11 -6.10
CA GLU A 150 7.17 -1.81 -7.22
C GLU A 150 8.16 -2.86 -6.71
N ARG A 151 8.97 -2.52 -5.70
CA ARG A 151 9.89 -3.47 -5.06
C ARG A 151 9.17 -4.63 -4.38
N CYS A 152 8.05 -4.38 -3.71
CA CYS A 152 7.20 -5.45 -3.17
C CYS A 152 6.66 -6.35 -4.28
N CYS A 153 6.27 -5.76 -5.42
CA CYS A 153 5.83 -6.51 -6.59
C CYS A 153 6.98 -7.31 -7.21
N GLU A 154 8.20 -6.80 -7.32
CA GLU A 154 9.34 -7.53 -7.88
C GLU A 154 9.72 -8.74 -7.02
N ASN A 155 9.65 -8.59 -5.70
CA ASN A 155 10.02 -9.62 -4.72
C ASN A 155 8.84 -10.48 -4.25
N ARG A 156 7.67 -10.37 -4.90
CA ARG A 156 6.42 -11.02 -4.45
C ARG A 156 6.44 -12.54 -4.44
N TYR A 157 7.38 -13.18 -5.12
CA TYR A 157 7.52 -14.62 -5.13
C TYR A 157 8.82 -14.99 -4.43
N PRO A 158 8.77 -15.54 -3.21
CA PRO A 158 9.97 -15.91 -2.49
C PRO A 158 10.80 -16.91 -3.31
N SER A 159 12.13 -16.75 -3.26
CA SER A 159 13.08 -17.61 -3.96
C SER A 159 13.14 -19.03 -3.37
N SER A 160 12.62 -19.24 -2.16
CA SER A 160 12.43 -20.53 -1.51
C SER A 160 10.96 -20.92 -1.41
N LEU A 161 10.65 -22.21 -1.59
CA LEU A 161 9.29 -22.78 -1.44
C LEU A 161 8.77 -22.68 0.01
N ASP A 162 9.69 -22.51 0.96
CA ASP A 162 9.44 -22.32 2.40
C ASP A 162 9.42 -20.83 2.81
N GLY A 163 9.59 -19.92 1.84
CA GLY A 163 9.86 -18.51 2.09
C GLY A 163 8.68 -17.72 2.65
N GLU A 164 9.05 -16.73 3.46
CA GLU A 164 8.24 -15.88 4.33
C GLU A 164 6.89 -15.42 3.75
N ASP A 165 5.93 -15.26 4.66
CA ASP A 165 4.59 -14.70 4.40
C ASP A 165 4.71 -13.42 3.55
N PRO A 166 3.94 -13.25 2.45
CA PRO A 166 4.00 -12.07 1.56
C PRO A 166 3.51 -10.76 2.22
N ARG A 167 3.74 -10.59 3.52
CA ARG A 167 3.29 -9.48 4.37
C ARG A 167 3.57 -8.13 3.74
N GLY A 168 4.78 -7.92 3.22
CA GLY A 168 5.13 -6.65 2.55
C GLY A 168 4.20 -6.34 1.37
N LEU A 169 3.91 -7.32 0.51
CA LEU A 169 2.99 -7.11 -0.61
C LEU A 169 1.54 -6.94 -0.16
N VAL A 170 1.09 -7.75 0.80
CA VAL A 170 -0.27 -7.66 1.35
C VAL A 170 -0.49 -6.28 1.99
N ASN A 171 0.45 -5.83 2.82
CA ASN A 171 0.40 -4.53 3.50
C ASN A 171 0.49 -3.38 2.50
N ALA A 172 1.34 -3.49 1.47
CA ALA A 172 1.43 -2.49 0.40
C ALA A 172 0.11 -2.39 -0.40
N ASN A 173 -0.55 -3.52 -0.66
CA ASN A 173 -1.87 -3.55 -1.29
C ASN A 173 -2.96 -2.99 -0.38
N ALA A 174 -2.89 -3.22 0.94
CA ALA A 174 -3.81 -2.62 1.90
C ALA A 174 -3.77 -1.10 1.87
N PHE A 175 -2.57 -0.52 1.75
CA PHE A 175 -2.45 0.93 1.63
C PHE A 175 -3.06 1.44 0.31
N LYS A 176 -2.77 0.78 -0.82
CA LYS A 176 -3.39 1.13 -2.12
C LYS A 176 -4.91 1.00 -2.05
N ALA A 177 -5.44 -0.01 -1.35
CA ALA A 177 -6.87 -0.16 -1.14
C ALA A 177 -7.46 0.95 -0.25
N HIS A 178 -6.77 1.37 0.82
CA HIS A 178 -7.19 2.53 1.62
C HIS A 178 -7.17 3.83 0.80
N CYS A 179 -6.17 4.05 -0.06
CA CYS A 179 -6.14 5.18 -1.00
C CYS A 179 -7.38 5.20 -1.90
N LEU A 180 -7.76 4.04 -2.45
CA LEU A 180 -8.96 3.88 -3.27
C LEU A 180 -10.25 4.15 -2.49
N ALA A 181 -10.35 3.59 -1.29
CA ALA A 181 -11.55 3.70 -0.45
C ALA A 181 -11.82 5.15 0.00
N ARG A 182 -10.76 5.94 0.28
CA ARG A 182 -10.86 7.36 0.64
C ARG A 182 -11.19 8.25 -0.57
N ASN A 183 -10.57 7.98 -1.73
CA ASN A 183 -10.65 8.85 -2.91
C ASN A 183 -11.57 8.32 -4.00
N ARG A 184 -12.79 7.91 -3.62
CA ARG A 184 -13.74 7.13 -4.45
C ARG A 184 -14.04 7.70 -5.85
N LEU A 185 -13.76 8.98 -6.10
CA LEU A 185 -14.14 9.69 -7.32
C LEU A 185 -13.04 10.59 -7.90
N ASP A 186 -11.79 10.52 -7.42
CA ASP A 186 -10.71 11.35 -7.95
C ASP A 186 -10.07 10.71 -9.20
N PRO A 187 -10.26 11.28 -10.42
CA PRO A 187 -9.65 10.76 -11.64
C PRO A 187 -8.12 10.84 -11.63
N SER A 188 -7.52 11.66 -10.76
CA SER A 188 -6.06 11.77 -10.63
C SER A 188 -5.42 10.52 -10.01
N ARG A 189 -6.20 9.68 -9.30
CA ARG A 189 -5.76 8.46 -8.61
C ARG A 189 -6.04 7.17 -9.40
N LEU A 190 -6.26 7.27 -10.71
CA LEU A 190 -6.46 6.14 -11.65
C LEU A 190 -5.33 5.08 -11.61
N ARG A 191 -4.15 5.44 -11.11
CA ARG A 191 -3.00 4.54 -10.95
C ARG A 191 -3.29 3.41 -9.95
N ASP A 192 -3.91 3.72 -8.81
CA ASP A 192 -4.23 2.73 -7.77
C ASP A 192 -5.34 1.77 -8.25
N VAL A 193 -6.28 2.28 -9.04
CA VAL A 193 -7.30 1.48 -9.72
C VAL A 193 -6.65 0.51 -10.72
N GLY A 194 -5.63 1.00 -11.44
CA GLY A 194 -4.83 0.19 -12.35
C GLY A 194 -4.12 -0.98 -11.63
N ALA A 195 -3.53 -0.72 -10.46
CA ALA A 195 -2.89 -1.75 -9.64
C ALA A 195 -3.88 -2.84 -9.19
N ALA A 196 -5.06 -2.43 -8.68
CA ALA A 196 -6.11 -3.37 -8.28
C ALA A 196 -6.55 -4.27 -9.44
N PHE A 197 -6.93 -3.68 -10.58
CA PHE A 197 -7.38 -4.48 -11.72
C PHE A 197 -6.28 -5.32 -12.34
N TRP A 198 -5.03 -4.84 -12.38
CA TRP A 198 -3.90 -5.66 -12.81
C TRP A 198 -3.75 -6.91 -11.93
N LEU A 199 -3.78 -6.77 -10.61
CA LEU A 199 -3.65 -7.92 -9.73
C LEU A 199 -4.84 -8.87 -9.85
N ILE A 200 -6.06 -8.35 -9.91
CA ILE A 200 -7.28 -9.16 -10.08
C ILE A 200 -7.23 -9.96 -11.39
N THR A 201 -6.97 -9.30 -12.52
CA THR A 201 -6.99 -9.98 -13.83
C THR A 201 -5.85 -10.98 -13.96
N THR A 202 -4.65 -10.64 -13.50
CA THR A 202 -3.51 -11.57 -13.55
C THR A 202 -3.68 -12.78 -12.63
N THR A 203 -4.42 -12.64 -11.54
CA THR A 203 -4.63 -13.73 -10.57
C THR A 203 -5.80 -14.63 -10.94
N LEU A 204 -6.94 -14.05 -11.33
CA LEU A 204 -8.18 -14.81 -11.52
C LEU A 204 -8.41 -15.24 -12.96
N GLU A 205 -7.83 -14.53 -13.94
CA GLU A 205 -8.09 -14.78 -15.36
C GLU A 205 -6.96 -15.51 -16.08
N GLN A 206 -5.88 -15.88 -15.41
CA GLN A 206 -4.83 -16.69 -16.02
C GLN A 206 -4.98 -18.17 -15.62
N ASP A 207 -4.78 -19.07 -16.59
CA ASP A 207 -4.64 -20.51 -16.37
C ASP A 207 -3.28 -20.78 -15.74
N PRO A 208 -3.21 -21.05 -14.43
CA PRO A 208 -1.93 -21.12 -13.76
C PRO A 208 -1.29 -22.52 -13.92
N TRP A 209 -2.01 -23.50 -14.48
CA TRP A 209 -1.60 -24.90 -14.50
C TRP A 209 -1.04 -25.29 -15.86
N ASN A 210 -1.70 -24.91 -16.95
CA ASN A 210 -1.35 -25.39 -18.29
C ASN A 210 -0.48 -24.43 -19.11
N HIS A 211 -0.37 -23.15 -18.70
CA HIS A 211 0.32 -22.13 -19.47
C HIS A 211 1.43 -21.47 -18.66
N ALA A 212 2.58 -22.14 -18.60
CA ALA A 212 3.77 -21.59 -18.01
C ALA A 212 4.43 -20.55 -18.95
N PRO A 213 4.85 -19.36 -18.46
CA PRO A 213 5.85 -18.57 -19.14
C PRO A 213 7.05 -19.48 -19.38
N LYS A 214 7.60 -19.48 -20.60
CA LYS A 214 8.70 -20.37 -21.03
C LYS A 214 9.95 -20.33 -20.12
N THR A 215 10.00 -19.38 -19.19
CA THR A 215 11.10 -19.12 -18.25
C THR A 215 10.84 -19.60 -16.80
N ARG A 216 9.67 -20.18 -16.46
CA ARG A 216 9.33 -20.57 -15.06
C ARG A 216 8.66 -21.95 -14.94
N ASN A 217 8.98 -22.68 -13.87
CA ASN A 217 8.46 -24.01 -13.52
C ASN A 217 6.95 -23.95 -13.12
N HIS A 218 6.17 -25.00 -13.38
CA HIS A 218 4.78 -25.16 -12.87
C HIS A 218 4.65 -24.97 -11.35
N GLU A 219 5.66 -25.38 -10.58
CA GLU A 219 5.74 -25.17 -9.14
C GLU A 219 5.78 -23.68 -8.75
N THR A 220 6.36 -22.84 -9.61
CA THR A 220 6.33 -21.38 -9.46
C THR A 220 4.89 -20.85 -9.50
N HIS A 221 3.97 -21.46 -10.27
CA HIS A 221 2.61 -20.95 -10.45
C HIS A 221 1.71 -21.17 -9.24
N ARG A 222 1.85 -22.31 -8.56
CA ARG A 222 1.15 -22.54 -7.28
C ARG A 222 1.61 -21.53 -6.24
N THR A 223 2.91 -21.26 -6.16
CA THR A 223 3.45 -20.19 -5.30
C THR A 223 2.88 -18.83 -5.69
N MET A 224 2.81 -18.52 -6.99
CA MET A 224 2.24 -17.25 -7.45
C MET A 224 0.78 -17.09 -7.05
N LEU A 225 -0.05 -18.11 -7.26
CA LEU A 225 -1.46 -18.06 -6.89
C LEU A 225 -1.65 -18.00 -5.37
N ASN A 226 -0.87 -18.77 -4.60
CA ASN A 226 -0.88 -18.67 -3.12
C ASN A 226 -0.60 -17.23 -2.69
N THR A 227 0.47 -16.59 -3.18
CA THR A 227 0.82 -15.20 -2.84
C THR A 227 -0.26 -14.22 -3.31
N ASN A 228 -0.70 -14.32 -4.56
CA ASN A 228 -1.58 -13.31 -5.14
C ASN A 228 -2.97 -13.31 -4.50
N ILE A 229 -3.50 -14.46 -4.08
CA ILE A 229 -4.78 -14.52 -3.36
C ILE A 229 -4.68 -13.74 -2.05
N HIS A 230 -3.63 -13.95 -1.26
CA HIS A 230 -3.38 -13.15 -0.04
C HIS A 230 -3.30 -11.65 -0.37
N ALA A 231 -2.63 -11.31 -1.46
CA ALA A 231 -2.44 -9.95 -1.92
C ALA A 231 -3.74 -9.29 -2.44
N LEU A 232 -4.74 -10.08 -2.86
CA LEU A 232 -6.05 -9.57 -3.28
C LEU A 232 -6.95 -9.19 -2.12
N VAL A 233 -6.75 -9.79 -0.95
CA VAL A 233 -7.64 -9.63 0.21
C VAL A 233 -7.93 -8.16 0.53
N PRO A 234 -6.91 -7.28 0.66
CA PRO A 234 -7.17 -5.89 1.05
C PRO A 234 -7.99 -5.13 0.01
N PHE A 235 -7.82 -5.41 -1.30
CA PHE A 235 -8.58 -4.72 -2.34
C PHE A 235 -10.09 -5.00 -2.25
N PHE A 236 -10.49 -6.24 -1.98
CA PHE A 236 -11.89 -6.58 -1.85
C PHE A 236 -12.47 -6.20 -0.48
N GLU A 237 -11.72 -6.37 0.61
CA GLU A 237 -12.20 -6.05 1.96
C GLU A 237 -12.31 -4.54 2.23
N ILE A 238 -11.35 -3.75 1.74
CA ILE A 238 -11.28 -2.31 2.02
C ILE A 238 -11.93 -1.48 0.91
N ALA A 239 -11.70 -1.86 -0.36
CA ALA A 239 -12.07 -1.05 -1.52
C ALA A 239 -13.01 -1.77 -2.49
N GLY A 240 -13.58 -2.91 -2.09
CA GLY A 240 -14.35 -3.76 -2.99
C GLY A 240 -15.60 -3.08 -3.55
N ASP A 241 -16.27 -2.24 -2.75
CA ASP A 241 -17.42 -1.45 -3.20
C ASP A 241 -17.02 -0.38 -4.23
N VAL A 242 -15.88 0.28 -4.03
CA VAL A 242 -15.30 1.22 -4.99
C VAL A 242 -14.94 0.50 -6.28
N ILE A 243 -14.27 -0.65 -6.20
CA ILE A 243 -13.93 -1.47 -7.37
C ILE A 243 -15.21 -1.87 -8.12
N TYR A 244 -16.22 -2.39 -7.43
CA TYR A 244 -17.49 -2.79 -8.05
C TYR A 244 -18.22 -1.61 -8.70
N SER A 245 -18.10 -0.40 -8.16
CA SER A 245 -18.71 0.81 -8.75
C SER A 245 -18.20 1.13 -10.17
N PHE A 246 -17.08 0.53 -10.60
CA PHE A 246 -16.51 0.65 -11.95
C PHE A 246 -17.12 -0.32 -12.97
N VAL A 247 -18.03 -1.22 -12.58
CA VAL A 247 -18.77 -2.08 -13.50
C VAL A 247 -19.39 -1.21 -14.61
N ASP A 248 -19.20 -1.65 -15.85
CA ASP A 248 -19.60 -1.02 -17.11
C ASP A 248 -18.96 0.36 -17.40
N LYS A 249 -18.08 0.85 -16.52
CA LYS A 249 -17.37 2.14 -16.66
C LYS A 249 -15.89 1.99 -17.00
N LYS A 250 -15.23 0.93 -16.51
CA LYS A 250 -13.78 0.75 -16.66
C LYS A 250 -13.43 -0.08 -17.89
N ASP A 251 -12.56 0.49 -18.73
CA ASP A 251 -11.84 -0.26 -19.75
C ASP A 251 -10.63 -0.99 -19.13
N LEU A 252 -10.52 -2.29 -19.40
CA LEU A 252 -9.42 -3.14 -18.94
C LEU A 252 -8.46 -3.54 -20.07
N SER A 253 -8.50 -2.86 -21.21
CA SER A 253 -7.60 -3.11 -22.35
C SER A 253 -6.11 -3.18 -21.95
N TRP A 254 -5.66 -2.27 -21.09
CA TRP A 254 -4.29 -2.29 -20.57
C TRP A 254 -3.99 -3.55 -19.75
N SER A 255 -4.86 -3.89 -18.79
CA SER A 255 -4.71 -5.10 -17.97
C SER A 255 -4.80 -6.38 -18.81
N ASP A 256 -5.59 -6.38 -19.88
CA ASP A 256 -5.71 -7.49 -20.81
C ASP A 256 -4.43 -7.73 -21.61
N ASN A 257 -3.74 -6.66 -22.02
CA ASN A 257 -2.46 -6.74 -22.73
C ASN A 257 -1.31 -7.29 -21.86
N LEU A 258 -1.46 -7.28 -20.53
CA LEU A 258 -0.47 -7.81 -19.60
C LEU A 258 -0.63 -9.31 -19.33
N LYS A 259 -1.71 -9.93 -19.80
CA LYS A 259 -1.92 -11.38 -19.65
C LYS A 259 -1.16 -12.15 -20.73
N TYR A 260 -0.74 -13.37 -20.40
CA TYR A 260 -0.27 -14.30 -21.41
C TYR A 260 -1.46 -14.72 -22.29
N LEU A 261 -1.39 -14.43 -23.60
CA LEU A 261 -2.48 -14.64 -24.56
C LEU A 261 -3.06 -16.06 -24.49
N ASP A 262 -2.18 -17.07 -24.44
CA ASP A 262 -2.60 -18.48 -24.42
C ASP A 262 -3.14 -18.91 -23.04
N ALA A 263 -2.82 -18.18 -21.97
CA ALA A 263 -3.26 -18.48 -20.61
C ALA A 263 -4.57 -17.77 -20.22
N ASN A 264 -5.08 -16.83 -21.01
CA ASN A 264 -6.23 -16.03 -20.61
C ASN A 264 -7.53 -16.86 -20.59
N LEU A 265 -8.07 -17.12 -19.41
CA LEU A 265 -9.33 -17.83 -19.17
C LEU A 265 -10.56 -16.98 -19.46
N TRP A 266 -10.48 -15.65 -19.32
CA TRP A 266 -11.59 -14.76 -19.62
C TRP A 266 -11.75 -14.57 -21.14
N LYS A 267 -12.92 -14.94 -21.67
CA LYS A 267 -13.26 -14.87 -23.11
C LYS A 267 -14.37 -13.87 -23.44
N GLY A 268 -14.86 -13.13 -22.45
CA GLY A 268 -15.89 -12.12 -22.63
C GLY A 268 -15.34 -10.77 -23.08
N GLU A 269 -16.11 -9.71 -22.82
CA GLU A 269 -15.73 -8.34 -23.20
C GLU A 269 -14.48 -7.85 -22.46
N ILE A 270 -13.72 -6.98 -23.12
CA ILE A 270 -12.51 -6.35 -22.55
C ILE A 270 -12.87 -5.39 -21.40
N LYS A 271 -14.09 -4.87 -21.35
CA LYS A 271 -14.53 -3.99 -20.27
C LYS A 271 -14.75 -4.74 -18.96
N PHE A 272 -14.77 -4.00 -17.86
CA PHE A 272 -15.23 -4.57 -16.60
C PHE A 272 -16.76 -4.63 -16.59
N THR A 273 -17.33 -5.83 -16.53
CA THR A 273 -18.78 -6.07 -16.59
C THR A 273 -19.25 -6.95 -15.43
N LYS A 274 -20.57 -7.02 -15.20
CA LYS A 274 -21.16 -7.95 -14.21
C LYS A 274 -20.78 -9.40 -14.48
N SER A 275 -20.82 -9.84 -15.74
CA SER A 275 -20.41 -11.19 -16.11
C SER A 275 -18.93 -11.47 -15.81
N ARG A 276 -18.07 -10.45 -15.87
CA ARG A 276 -16.66 -10.58 -15.49
C ARG A 276 -16.48 -10.66 -13.98
N TRP A 277 -17.28 -9.91 -13.22
CA TRP A 277 -17.37 -10.04 -11.75
C TRP A 277 -17.84 -11.43 -11.33
N ASP A 278 -18.88 -11.98 -11.97
CA ASP A 278 -19.37 -13.34 -11.74
C ASP A 278 -18.28 -14.37 -12.04
N PHE A 279 -17.60 -14.22 -13.17
CA PHE A 279 -16.47 -15.07 -13.51
C PHE A 279 -15.38 -15.04 -12.43
N TRP A 280 -15.02 -13.88 -11.89
CA TRP A 280 -14.03 -13.79 -10.80
C TRP A 280 -14.48 -14.52 -9.53
N LYS A 281 -15.77 -14.43 -9.15
CA LYS A 281 -16.32 -15.22 -8.04
C LYS A 281 -16.20 -16.72 -8.29
N ASP A 282 -16.54 -17.19 -9.49
CA ASP A 282 -16.41 -18.61 -9.87
C ASP A 282 -14.95 -19.06 -9.84
N ARG A 283 -14.01 -18.19 -10.24
CA ARG A 283 -12.57 -18.47 -10.15
C ARG A 283 -12.09 -18.60 -8.71
N LEU A 284 -12.55 -17.75 -7.80
CA LEU A 284 -12.24 -17.85 -6.38
C LEU A 284 -12.80 -19.14 -5.76
N GLN A 285 -14.02 -19.54 -6.14
CA GLN A 285 -14.60 -20.82 -5.75
C GLN A 285 -13.76 -22.01 -6.26
N TRP A 286 -13.31 -21.95 -7.51
CA TRP A 286 -12.37 -22.96 -8.04
C TRP A 286 -11.07 -23.00 -7.25
N VAL A 287 -10.49 -21.85 -6.85
CA VAL A 287 -9.27 -21.80 -6.03
C VAL A 287 -9.48 -22.53 -4.70
N PHE A 288 -10.61 -22.31 -4.03
CA PHE A 288 -10.97 -23.01 -2.81
C PHE A 288 -11.01 -24.54 -2.97
N GLU A 289 -11.40 -25.04 -4.14
CA GLU A 289 -11.50 -26.48 -4.44
C GLU A 289 -10.13 -27.14 -4.73
N GLN A 290 -9.07 -26.36 -4.97
CA GLN A 290 -7.76 -26.92 -5.37
C GLN A 290 -6.98 -27.47 -4.17
N GLY A 291 -6.97 -28.80 -4.01
CA GLY A 291 -6.29 -29.50 -2.92
C GLY A 291 -4.78 -29.23 -2.80
N GLU A 292 -4.14 -28.81 -3.89
CA GLU A 292 -2.72 -28.54 -4.00
C GLU A 292 -2.29 -27.15 -3.50
N LEU A 293 -3.24 -26.28 -3.17
CA LEU A 293 -2.97 -24.94 -2.61
C LEU A 293 -2.93 -24.96 -1.08
N LYS A 294 -2.31 -23.95 -0.48
CA LYS A 294 -2.24 -23.83 0.99
C LYS A 294 -3.66 -23.67 1.56
N GLN A 295 -3.92 -24.24 2.74
CA GLN A 295 -5.22 -24.14 3.40
C GLN A 295 -5.69 -22.69 3.56
N ARG A 296 -4.79 -21.82 4.07
CA ARG A 296 -5.06 -20.38 4.22
C ARG A 296 -5.51 -19.72 2.91
N THR A 297 -4.81 -19.99 1.80
CA THR A 297 -5.16 -19.48 0.47
C THR A 297 -6.58 -19.89 0.06
N ARG A 298 -6.96 -21.15 0.30
CA ARG A 298 -8.30 -21.64 0.00
C ARG A 298 -9.36 -20.96 0.86
N ASP A 299 -9.11 -20.84 2.16
CA ASP A 299 -10.06 -20.20 3.08
C ASP A 299 -10.28 -18.73 2.73
N GLU A 300 -9.23 -18.00 2.38
CA GLU A 300 -9.31 -16.62 1.92
C GLU A 300 -10.01 -16.53 0.56
N ALA A 301 -9.74 -17.42 -0.40
CA ALA A 301 -10.45 -17.41 -1.68
C ALA A 301 -11.98 -17.56 -1.50
N ARG A 302 -12.40 -18.45 -0.60
CA ARG A 302 -13.82 -18.58 -0.23
C ARG A 302 -14.36 -17.29 0.40
N LEU A 303 -13.64 -16.72 1.36
CA LEU A 303 -14.03 -15.47 2.01
C LEU A 303 -14.18 -14.34 0.98
N LEU A 304 -13.25 -14.22 0.02
CA LEU A 304 -13.33 -13.20 -1.02
C LEU A 304 -14.54 -13.39 -1.92
N ALA A 305 -14.89 -14.63 -2.29
CA ALA A 305 -16.10 -14.89 -3.07
C ALA A 305 -17.37 -14.46 -2.31
N GLU A 306 -17.44 -14.71 -1.00
CA GLU A 306 -18.52 -14.28 -0.12
C GLU A 306 -18.58 -12.75 0.04
N THR A 307 -17.43 -12.10 0.22
CA THR A 307 -17.30 -10.64 0.28
C THR A 307 -17.78 -10.00 -1.02
N MET A 308 -17.34 -10.52 -2.17
CA MET A 308 -17.77 -10.02 -3.49
C MET A 308 -19.28 -10.14 -3.70
N LYS A 309 -19.89 -11.22 -3.21
CA LYS A 309 -21.35 -11.39 -3.24
C LYS A 309 -22.05 -10.33 -2.38
N THR A 310 -21.55 -10.10 -1.16
CA THR A 310 -22.09 -9.09 -0.24
C THR A 310 -22.01 -7.67 -0.83
N ILE A 311 -20.91 -7.34 -1.50
CA ILE A 311 -20.71 -6.05 -2.18
C ILE A 311 -21.76 -5.83 -3.27
N GLU A 312 -21.99 -6.85 -4.10
CA GLU A 312 -22.98 -6.80 -5.19
C GLU A 312 -24.42 -6.65 -4.66
N GLU A 313 -24.79 -7.39 -3.62
CA GLU A 313 -26.10 -7.29 -2.97
C GLU A 313 -26.31 -5.91 -2.32
N SER A 314 -25.26 -5.34 -1.72
CA SER A 314 -25.31 -4.01 -1.13
C SER A 314 -25.45 -2.92 -2.19
N GLY A 315 -24.72 -3.02 -3.31
CA GLY A 315 -24.78 -2.06 -4.41
C GLY A 315 -26.11 -2.04 -5.16
N THR A 316 -26.80 -3.18 -5.26
CA THR A 316 -28.12 -3.26 -5.91
C THR A 316 -29.26 -2.68 -5.07
N SER A 317 -29.09 -2.57 -3.75
CA SER A 317 -30.09 -1.97 -2.85
C SER A 317 -30.15 -0.43 -2.88
N GLY A 318 -29.08 0.23 -3.36
CA GLY A 318 -28.98 1.70 -3.42
C GLY A 318 -29.63 2.35 -4.65
N ASP A 319 -29.91 1.58 -5.70
CA ASP A 319 -30.55 2.07 -6.95
C ASP A 319 -32.10 2.00 -6.90
N SER A 320 -32.68 1.67 -5.74
CA SER A 320 -34.14 1.46 -5.56
C SER A 320 -34.86 2.57 -4.77
N THR A 321 -34.25 3.73 -4.56
CA THR A 321 -34.85 4.92 -3.91
C THR A 321 -34.69 6.18 -4.73
#